data_AF-A0A355REH0-F1
#
_entry.id   AF-A0A355REH0-F1
#
_cell.length_a   1.000
_cell.length_b   1.000
_cell.length_c   1.000
_cell.angle_alpha   90.00
_cell.angle_beta   90.00
_cell.angle_gamma   90.00
#
_symmetry.space_group_name_H-M   'P 1'
#
loop_
_entity.id
_entity.type
_entity.pdbx_description
1 polymer ?
#
loop_
_entity_poly.entity_id
_entity_poly.type
_entity_poly.pdbx_seq_one_letter_code
_entity_poly.pdbx_strand_id
1 'polypeptide(L)'
;RDQGFDIPKTQKIMPDTDRKAQRGALILAPPSVFDSAWAKRFGETSTGFVSGWMALRGIRRRRGFDRGFVLSDHADWPALNAVIKETGAENIYVTHGYTDIFNNWLNDQGYNSSIVKTDFTGDEAELPEEESAE
;
A
#
# COMPACT_ATOMS: atom_id res chain seq x y z
N ARG A 1 -1.77 -20.78 -4.87
CA ARG A 1 -2.53 -21.69 -5.75
C ARG A 1 -3.47 -22.57 -4.92
N ASP A 2 -3.03 -22.99 -3.74
CA ASP A 2 -3.80 -23.84 -2.82
C ASP A 2 -5.07 -23.17 -2.23
N GLN A 3 -5.26 -21.87 -2.44
CA GLN A 3 -6.48 -21.14 -2.09
C GLN A 3 -7.63 -21.31 -3.11
N GLY A 4 -7.48 -22.18 -4.12
CA GLY A 4 -8.57 -22.52 -5.05
C GLY A 4 -8.74 -21.57 -6.24
N PHE A 5 -7.92 -20.53 -6.36
CA PHE A 5 -7.91 -19.64 -7.53
C PHE A 5 -7.11 -20.25 -8.68
N ASP A 6 -7.71 -20.28 -9.87
CA ASP A 6 -7.04 -20.69 -11.11
C ASP A 6 -6.07 -19.59 -11.58
N ILE A 7 -4.82 -19.68 -11.11
CA ILE A 7 -3.75 -18.74 -11.45
C ILE A 7 -2.84 -19.40 -12.49
N PRO A 8 -2.64 -18.77 -13.68
CA PRO A 8 -1.78 -19.29 -14.74
C PRO A 8 -0.40 -19.68 -14.22
N LYS A 9 0.24 -20.70 -14.82
CA LYS A 9 1.61 -21.08 -14.46
C LYS A 9 2.55 -19.87 -14.58
N THR A 10 3.40 -19.69 -13.57
CA THR A 10 4.33 -18.57 -13.46
C THR A 10 5.74 -19.05 -13.72
N GLN A 11 6.52 -18.25 -14.45
CA GLN A 11 7.94 -18.49 -14.69
C GLN A 11 8.76 -17.44 -13.94
N LYS A 12 9.80 -17.88 -13.23
CA LYS A 12 10.76 -16.97 -12.61
C LYS A 12 11.65 -16.37 -13.69
N ILE A 13 11.85 -15.05 -13.67
CA ILE A 13 12.81 -14.38 -14.53
C ILE A 13 14.23 -14.66 -14.00
N MET A 14 15.03 -15.34 -14.81
CA MET A 14 16.43 -15.67 -14.54
C MET A 14 17.37 -14.75 -15.35
N PRO A 15 18.68 -14.69 -15.03
CA PRO A 15 19.63 -13.85 -15.76
C PRO A 15 19.70 -14.13 -17.27
N ASP A 16 19.51 -15.39 -17.67
CA ASP A 16 19.54 -15.90 -19.05
C ASP A 16 18.17 -15.86 -19.75
N THR A 17 17.11 -15.43 -19.06
CA THR A 17 15.78 -15.29 -19.66
C THR A 17 15.82 -14.25 -20.78
N ASP A 18 15.33 -14.62 -21.97
CA ASP A 18 15.10 -13.66 -23.04
C ASP A 18 13.93 -12.74 -22.66
N ARG A 19 14.28 -11.58 -22.11
CA ARG A 19 13.33 -10.56 -21.63
C ARG A 19 12.60 -9.88 -22.78
N LYS A 20 13.22 -9.76 -23.95
CA LYS A 20 12.57 -9.15 -25.13
C LYS A 20 11.50 -10.08 -25.71
N ALA A 21 11.69 -11.39 -25.57
CA ALA A 21 10.67 -12.37 -25.94
C ALA A 21 9.44 -12.36 -25.01
N GLN A 22 9.48 -11.68 -23.85
CA GLN A 22 8.35 -11.59 -22.90
C GLN A 22 7.33 -10.50 -23.25
N ARG A 23 7.25 -10.11 -24.53
CA ARG A 23 6.31 -9.06 -24.97
C ARG A 23 4.87 -9.50 -24.70
N GLY A 24 4.10 -8.66 -23.99
CA GLY A 24 2.71 -8.95 -23.61
C GLY A 24 2.56 -9.80 -22.34
N ALA A 25 3.66 -10.23 -21.71
CA ALA A 25 3.61 -10.91 -20.42
C ALA A 25 3.29 -9.94 -19.28
N LEU A 26 2.58 -10.43 -18.26
CA LEU A 26 2.47 -9.76 -16.97
C LEU A 26 3.70 -10.12 -16.11
N ILE A 27 4.52 -9.13 -15.81
CA ILE A 27 5.69 -9.29 -14.95
C ILE A 27 5.34 -8.81 -13.53
N LEU A 28 5.46 -9.71 -12.55
CA LEU A 28 5.33 -9.37 -11.14
C LEU A 28 6.71 -9.16 -10.54
N ALA A 29 6.93 -8.00 -9.92
CA ALA A 29 8.21 -7.61 -9.35
C ALA A 29 7.99 -6.74 -8.09
N PRO A 30 8.94 -6.74 -7.13
CA PRO A 30 8.88 -5.87 -5.98
C PRO A 30 9.04 -4.39 -6.36
N PRO A 31 8.61 -3.44 -5.50
CA PRO A 31 8.61 -2.01 -5.84
C PRO A 31 9.98 -1.43 -6.22
N SER A 32 11.07 -1.97 -5.66
CA SER A 32 12.44 -1.54 -5.97
C SER A 32 12.85 -1.73 -7.43
N VAL A 33 12.07 -2.48 -8.21
CA VAL A 33 12.32 -2.73 -9.62
C VAL A 33 11.80 -1.59 -10.51
N PHE A 34 10.88 -0.76 -10.03
CA PHE A 34 10.38 0.38 -10.80
C PHE A 34 11.52 1.32 -11.20
N ASP A 35 11.50 1.78 -12.46
CA ASP A 35 12.53 2.62 -13.10
C ASP A 35 13.97 2.07 -13.14
N SER A 36 14.18 0.84 -12.65
CA SER A 36 15.49 0.22 -12.59
C SER A 36 16.03 -0.16 -13.97
N ALA A 37 17.36 -0.27 -14.08
CA ALA A 37 18.01 -0.82 -15.27
C ALA A 37 17.57 -2.27 -15.58
N TRP A 38 17.09 -3.00 -14.57
CA TRP A 38 16.55 -4.36 -14.76
C TRP A 38 15.23 -4.32 -15.54
N ALA A 39 14.32 -3.40 -15.20
CA ALA A 39 13.02 -3.23 -15.84
C ALA A 39 13.17 -2.75 -17.29
N LYS A 40 14.10 -1.83 -17.54
CA LYS A 40 14.38 -1.29 -18.89
C LYS A 40 14.76 -2.36 -19.93
N ARG A 41 15.24 -3.55 -19.50
CA ARG A 41 15.60 -4.66 -20.41
C ARG A 41 14.40 -5.36 -21.04
N PHE A 42 13.18 -5.12 -20.55
CA PHE A 42 11.95 -5.65 -21.15
C PHE A 42 11.44 -4.82 -22.33
N GLY A 43 12.07 -3.68 -22.62
CA GLY A 43 11.69 -2.80 -23.73
C GLY A 43 10.51 -1.91 -23.37
N GLU A 44 9.56 -1.78 -24.30
CA GLU A 44 8.34 -1.01 -24.09
C GLU A 44 7.40 -1.74 -23.12
N THR A 45 7.14 -1.13 -21.97
CA THR A 45 6.31 -1.72 -20.89
C THR A 45 5.31 -0.70 -20.39
N SER A 46 4.14 -1.18 -19.94
CA SER A 46 3.23 -0.39 -19.11
C SER A 46 3.33 -0.84 -17.65
N THR A 47 3.22 0.11 -16.72
CA THR A 47 3.41 -0.08 -15.29
C THR A 47 2.10 -0.13 -14.52
N GLY A 48 2.00 -1.09 -13.61
CA GLY A 48 0.89 -1.23 -12.67
C GLY A 48 1.41 -1.28 -11.24
N PHE A 49 0.74 -0.58 -10.33
CA PHE A 49 1.03 -0.68 -8.89
C PHE A 49 -0.23 -1.05 -8.10
N VAL A 50 -0.09 -2.03 -7.21
CA VAL A 50 -1.18 -2.58 -6.40
C VAL A 50 -0.89 -2.21 -4.95
N SER A 51 -1.66 -1.27 -4.40
CA SER A 51 -1.48 -0.78 -3.02
C SER A 51 -2.72 -0.03 -2.56
N GLY A 52 -3.02 -0.04 -1.25
CA GLY A 52 -4.11 0.73 -0.67
C GLY A 52 -3.99 2.22 -0.96
N TRP A 53 -2.74 2.71 -1.02
CA TRP A 53 -2.41 4.10 -1.35
C TRP A 53 -2.84 4.54 -2.75
N MET A 54 -3.16 3.59 -3.66
CA MET A 54 -3.69 3.93 -4.98
C MET A 54 -5.10 4.53 -4.94
N ALA A 55 -5.78 4.46 -3.79
CA ALA A 55 -7.01 5.19 -3.53
C ALA A 55 -6.76 6.71 -3.45
N LEU A 56 -5.57 7.14 -3.02
CA LEU A 56 -5.23 8.56 -2.87
C LEU A 56 -4.79 9.17 -4.19
N ARG A 57 -5.59 10.12 -4.70
CA ARG A 57 -5.32 10.82 -5.97
C ARG A 57 -3.93 11.46 -6.01
N GLY A 58 -3.48 12.03 -4.90
CA GLY A 58 -2.15 12.65 -4.79
C GLY A 58 -1.01 11.66 -4.96
N ILE A 59 -1.07 10.51 -4.29
CA ILE A 59 -0.03 9.46 -4.40
C ILE A 59 -0.03 8.88 -5.81
N ARG A 60 -1.20 8.54 -6.36
CA ARG A 60 -1.31 8.03 -7.73
C ARG A 60 -0.72 8.98 -8.75
N ARG A 61 -0.94 10.30 -8.59
CA ARG A 61 -0.37 11.32 -9.48
C ARG A 61 1.15 11.44 -9.33
N ARG A 62 1.68 11.47 -8.10
CA ARG A 62 3.11 11.64 -7.83
C ARG A 62 3.95 10.45 -8.32
N ARG A 63 3.44 9.22 -8.19
CA ARG A 63 4.17 7.99 -8.53
C ARG A 63 4.24 7.71 -10.04
N GLY A 64 3.44 8.37 -10.87
CA GLY A 64 3.57 8.29 -12.34
C GLY A 64 3.28 6.93 -12.99
N PHE A 65 2.70 5.97 -12.27
CA PHE A 65 2.31 4.67 -12.84
C PHE A 65 1.17 4.81 -13.86
N ASP A 66 1.20 4.01 -14.93
CA ASP A 66 0.12 4.02 -15.94
C ASP A 66 -1.21 3.56 -15.34
N ARG A 67 -1.15 2.61 -14.40
CA ARG A 67 -2.33 2.08 -13.70
C ARG A 67 -2.07 1.85 -12.21
N GLY A 68 -3.00 2.32 -11.37
CA GLY A 68 -3.05 1.98 -9.95
C GLY A 68 -4.24 1.06 -9.65
N PHE A 69 -4.02 0.07 -8.79
CA PHE A 69 -5.05 -0.84 -8.29
C PHE A 69 -5.12 -0.72 -6.77
N VAL A 70 -6.32 -0.46 -6.25
CA VAL A 70 -6.54 -0.33 -4.81
C VAL A 70 -6.70 -1.72 -4.21
N LEU A 71 -5.76 -2.12 -3.38
CA LEU A 71 -5.81 -3.36 -2.61
C LEU A 71 -4.98 -3.18 -1.35
N SER A 72 -5.58 -3.47 -0.20
CA SER A 72 -4.96 -3.33 1.12
C SER A 72 -5.49 -4.43 2.03
N ASP A 73 -4.67 -4.88 2.98
CA ASP A 73 -5.05 -5.73 4.09
C ASP A 73 -5.40 -4.93 5.36
N HIS A 74 -5.21 -3.61 5.35
CA HIS A 74 -5.64 -2.72 6.44
C HIS A 74 -7.16 -2.52 6.48
N ALA A 75 -7.68 -2.36 7.69
CA ALA A 75 -9.07 -1.95 7.92
C ALA A 75 -9.32 -0.53 7.41
N ASP A 76 -10.47 -0.33 6.78
CA ASP A 76 -10.92 1.00 6.39
C ASP A 76 -11.61 1.73 7.55
N TRP A 77 -11.96 3.00 7.34
CA TRP A 77 -12.54 3.84 8.36
C TRP A 77 -13.86 3.29 8.95
N PRO A 78 -14.85 2.84 8.15
CA PRO A 78 -16.03 2.18 8.67
C PRO A 78 -15.70 0.93 9.51
N ALA A 79 -14.81 0.05 9.03
CA ALA A 79 -14.45 -1.16 9.75
C ALA A 79 -13.79 -0.87 11.10
N LEU A 80 -12.88 0.11 11.16
CA LEU A 80 -12.24 0.55 12.42
C LEU A 80 -13.27 1.02 13.45
N ASN A 81 -14.21 1.89 13.04
CA ASN A 81 -15.25 2.40 13.94
C ASN A 81 -16.23 1.30 14.38
N ALA A 82 -16.57 0.37 13.47
CA ALA A 82 -17.44 -0.76 13.78
C ALA A 82 -16.81 -1.67 14.84
N VAL A 83 -15.54 -2.07 14.64
CA VAL A 83 -14.80 -2.93 15.59
C VAL A 83 -14.67 -2.25 16.94
N ILE A 84 -14.31 -0.97 16.99
CA ILE A 84 -14.23 -0.21 18.25
C ILE A 84 -15.56 -0.28 19.00
N LYS A 85 -16.68 0.00 18.32
CA LYS A 85 -18.00 -0.06 18.92
C LYS A 85 -18.35 -1.47 19.42
N GLU A 86 -18.06 -2.50 18.62
CA GLU A 86 -18.35 -3.89 18.94
C GLU A 86 -17.51 -4.42 20.11
N THR A 87 -16.28 -3.93 20.27
CA THR A 87 -15.41 -4.33 21.39
C THR A 87 -15.86 -3.82 22.74
N GLY A 88 -16.58 -2.68 22.78
CA GLY A 88 -16.97 -2.02 24.02
C GLY A 88 -15.77 -1.48 24.82
N ALA A 89 -14.64 -1.20 24.16
CA ALA A 89 -13.43 -0.74 24.82
C ALA A 89 -13.65 0.60 25.57
N GLU A 90 -13.29 0.62 26.84
CA GLU A 90 -13.39 1.82 27.69
C GLU A 90 -12.29 2.84 27.39
N ASN A 91 -11.13 2.36 26.91
CA ASN A 91 -9.97 3.18 26.57
C ASN A 91 -9.43 2.73 25.21
N ILE A 92 -9.19 3.70 24.32
CA ILE A 92 -8.69 3.43 22.97
C ILE A 92 -7.35 4.14 22.80
N TYR A 93 -6.33 3.38 22.41
CA TYR A 93 -4.99 3.89 22.20
C TYR A 93 -4.64 3.84 20.71
N VAL A 94 -4.59 5.00 20.07
CA VAL A 94 -4.34 5.11 18.63
C VAL A 94 -2.84 5.19 18.37
N THR A 95 -2.35 4.42 17.41
CA THR A 95 -0.97 4.44 16.93
C THR A 95 -0.92 4.12 15.45
N HIS A 96 0.21 4.44 14.80
CA HIS A 96 0.46 4.31 13.35
C HIS A 96 -0.53 5.07 12.43
N GLY A 97 -0.02 5.62 11.33
CA GLY A 97 -0.82 6.39 10.37
C GLY A 97 -1.25 7.77 10.89
N TYR A 98 -2.41 8.26 10.47
CA TYR A 98 -2.92 9.59 10.82
C TYR A 98 -3.53 9.63 12.23
N THR A 99 -2.70 9.43 13.25
CA THR A 99 -3.12 9.24 14.65
C THR A 99 -3.90 10.44 15.21
N ASP A 100 -3.49 11.66 14.89
CA ASP A 100 -4.16 12.88 15.38
C ASP A 100 -5.60 12.98 14.87
N ILE A 101 -5.81 12.72 13.57
CA ILE A 101 -7.13 12.78 12.95
C ILE A 101 -8.06 11.75 13.58
N PHE A 102 -7.59 10.51 13.73
CA PHE A 102 -8.45 9.45 14.25
C PHE A 102 -8.69 9.59 15.76
N ASN A 103 -7.69 10.01 16.53
CA ASN A 103 -7.85 10.30 17.94
C ASN A 103 -8.90 11.41 18.19
N ASN A 104 -8.82 12.50 17.44
CA ASN A 104 -9.79 13.59 17.57
C ASN A 104 -11.20 13.14 17.21
N TRP A 105 -11.35 12.39 16.11
CA TRP A 105 -12.63 11.81 15.72
C TRP A 105 -13.23 10.94 16.83
N LEU A 106 -12.46 10.02 17.42
CA LEU A 106 -12.95 9.14 18.47
C LEU A 106 -13.39 9.91 19.72
N ASN A 107 -12.63 10.94 20.13
CA ASN A 107 -13.01 11.81 21.23
C ASN A 107 -14.29 12.60 20.91
N ASP A 108 -14.46 13.09 19.68
CA ASP A 108 -15.70 13.76 19.23
C ASP A 108 -16.92 12.82 19.25
N GLN A 109 -16.70 11.50 19.02
CA GLN A 109 -17.74 10.48 19.16
C GLN A 109 -18.01 10.08 20.62
N GLY A 110 -17.30 10.66 21.60
CA GLY A 110 -17.48 10.41 23.03
C GLY A 110 -16.65 9.24 23.58
N TYR A 111 -15.70 8.69 22.83
CA TYR A 111 -14.78 7.68 23.33
C TYR A 111 -13.63 8.32 24.11
N ASN A 112 -13.10 7.61 25.11
CA ASN A 112 -11.84 8.00 25.75
C ASN A 112 -10.66 7.51 24.91
N SER A 113 -10.15 8.37 24.02
CA SER A 113 -9.04 8.05 23.12
C SER A 113 -7.78 8.85 23.42
N SER A 114 -6.62 8.20 23.31
CA SER A 114 -5.31 8.84 23.43
C SER A 114 -4.31 8.28 22.42
N ILE A 115 -3.35 9.09 22.01
CA ILE A 115 -2.30 8.66 21.08
C ILE A 115 -1.16 8.01 21.86
N VAL A 116 -0.71 6.84 21.40
CA VAL A 116 0.50 6.19 21.89
C VAL A 116 1.61 6.37 20.87
N LYS A 117 2.64 7.13 21.28
CA LYS A 117 3.89 7.21 20.54
C LYS A 117 4.63 5.90 20.70
N THR A 118 4.97 5.28 19.58
CA THR A 118 5.75 4.05 19.52
C THR A 118 7.10 4.36 18.88
N ASP A 119 8.13 3.60 19.23
CA ASP A 119 9.44 3.69 18.57
C ASP A 119 9.45 3.03 17.17
N PHE A 120 8.32 2.45 16.78
CA PHE A 120 8.13 1.79 15.50
C PHE A 120 7.53 2.79 14.50
N THR A 121 8.30 3.19 13.50
CA THR A 121 7.75 3.76 12.28
C THR A 121 7.14 2.60 11.48
N GLY A 122 5.86 2.70 11.13
CA GLY A 122 5.17 1.64 10.37
C GLY A 122 5.66 1.55 8.91
N ASP A 123 4.81 1.12 7.99
CA ASP A 123 5.06 1.17 6.53
C ASP A 123 5.12 2.61 5.96
N GLU A 124 5.62 3.57 6.73
CA GLU A 124 5.97 4.92 6.28
C GLU A 124 7.04 4.89 5.18
N ALA A 125 7.78 3.77 5.04
CA ALA A 125 8.64 3.51 3.89
C ALA A 125 7.89 3.44 2.54
N GLU A 126 6.56 3.27 2.55
CA GLU A 126 5.71 3.35 1.35
C GLU A 126 5.17 4.76 1.07
N LEU A 127 5.23 5.67 2.05
CA LEU A 127 4.90 7.06 1.85
C LEU A 127 6.09 7.76 1.15
N PRO A 128 5.86 8.55 0.09
CA PRO A 128 6.90 9.46 -0.36
C PRO A 128 7.21 10.41 0.79
N GLU A 129 8.48 10.61 1.10
CA GLU A 129 8.93 11.65 2.04
C GLU A 129 8.15 12.93 1.75
N GLU A 130 7.47 13.47 2.76
CA GLU A 130 6.99 14.84 2.68
C GLU A 130 8.23 15.73 2.64
N GLU A 131 8.53 16.30 1.48
CA GLU A 131 9.46 17.41 1.40
C GLU A 131 8.85 18.50 2.29
N SER A 132 9.45 18.70 3.46
CA SER A 132 9.10 19.80 4.35
C SER A 132 9.25 21.07 3.55
N ALA A 133 8.13 21.73 3.26
CA ALA A 133 8.16 23.08 2.71
C ALA A 133 8.78 23.99 3.78
N GLU A 134 10.04 24.38 3.57
CA GLU A 134 10.64 25.57 4.21
C GLU A 134 9.98 26.85 3.68
#